data_AF-A0A9E0X7S3-F1
#
_entry.id   AF-A0A9E0X7S3-F1
#
_cell.length_a   1.000
_cell.length_b   1.000
_cell.length_c   1.000
_cell.angle_alpha   90.00
_cell.angle_beta   90.00
_cell.angle_gamma   90.00
#
_symmetry.space_group_name_H-M   'P 1'
#
loop_
_entity.id
_entity.type
_entity.pdbx_description
1 polymer ?
#
loop_
_entity_poly.entity_id
_entity_poly.type
_entity_poly.pdbx_seq_one_letter_code
_entity_poly.pdbx_strand_id
1 'polypeptide(L)'
;EGDSVPVRVHEPLSVLDMLEAGRAMHSWNLDASLRYIAAQGRGVAVLLNCGETGEQLLEQFEGKARAAQAPERGRMDLRTYGVGAQILREVGVARMQLMGQPRRMPSMVGYGLEITGYIPKE
;
A
#
# COMPACT_ATOMS: atom_id res chain seq x y z
N GLU A 1 -6.02 26.53 -1.92
CA GLU A 1 -6.22 25.16 -1.43
C GLU A 1 -5.17 24.23 -2.00
N GLY A 2 -4.46 23.49 -1.14
CA GLY A 2 -3.40 22.58 -1.57
C GLY A 2 -3.98 21.31 -2.15
N ASP A 3 -3.59 20.99 -3.38
CA ASP A 3 -4.11 19.86 -4.13
C ASP A 3 -3.71 18.53 -3.49
N SER A 4 -4.66 17.61 -3.36
CA SER A 4 -4.42 16.33 -2.65
C SER A 4 -3.87 15.27 -3.60
N VAL A 5 -2.85 14.56 -3.17
CA VAL A 5 -2.14 13.56 -4.01
C VAL A 5 -2.76 12.17 -3.80
N PRO A 6 -3.11 11.43 -4.86
CA PRO A 6 -3.54 10.04 -4.71
C PRO A 6 -2.35 9.18 -4.30
N VAL A 7 -2.50 8.45 -3.21
CA VAL A 7 -1.45 7.64 -2.60
C VAL A 7 -1.91 6.21 -2.40
N ARG A 8 -1.10 5.25 -2.86
CA ARG A 8 -1.24 3.83 -2.53
C ARG A 8 -0.04 3.39 -1.70
N VAL A 9 -0.29 2.90 -0.49
CA VAL A 9 0.71 2.13 0.27
C VAL A 9 0.36 0.66 0.10
N HIS A 10 1.19 -0.09 -0.61
CA HIS A 10 0.99 -1.49 -0.91
C HIS A 10 1.82 -2.36 0.03
N GLU A 11 1.13 -3.13 0.87
CA GLU A 11 1.72 -4.02 1.86
C GLU A 11 0.78 -5.24 2.10
N PRO A 12 1.34 -6.45 2.26
CA PRO A 12 2.70 -6.82 1.89
C PRO A 12 2.90 -6.74 0.36
N LEU A 13 4.12 -6.45 -0.10
CA LEU A 13 4.49 -6.64 -1.50
C LEU A 13 5.00 -8.06 -1.71
N SER A 14 4.46 -8.76 -2.71
CA SER A 14 5.05 -10.00 -3.22
C SER A 14 5.43 -9.88 -4.69
N VAL A 15 6.39 -10.70 -5.12
CA VAL A 15 6.68 -10.91 -6.56
C VAL A 15 5.41 -11.34 -7.30
N LEU A 16 4.52 -12.08 -6.64
CA LEU A 16 3.24 -12.48 -7.20
C LEU A 16 2.31 -11.28 -7.46
N ASP A 17 2.40 -10.18 -6.71
CA ASP A 17 1.61 -8.97 -6.99
C ASP A 17 2.05 -8.26 -8.28
N MET A 18 3.31 -8.45 -8.69
CA MET A 18 3.83 -7.95 -9.96
C MET A 18 3.45 -8.84 -11.15
N LEU A 19 3.44 -10.16 -10.94
CA LEU A 19 3.21 -11.15 -12.00
C LEU A 19 1.73 -11.48 -12.21
N GLU A 20 0.92 -11.43 -11.16
CA GLU A 20 -0.47 -11.91 -11.16
C GLU A 20 -1.47 -10.76 -11.00
N ALA A 21 -1.77 -10.09 -12.11
CA ALA A 21 -2.71 -8.95 -12.14
C ALA A 21 -4.14 -9.31 -11.68
N GLY A 22 -4.51 -10.59 -11.67
CA GLY A 22 -5.85 -11.08 -11.27
C GLY A 22 -6.01 -11.44 -9.79
N ARG A 23 -4.95 -11.37 -8.98
CA ARG A 23 -4.99 -11.84 -7.58
C ARG A 23 -5.81 -10.89 -6.69
N ALA A 24 -6.86 -11.39 -6.05
CA ALA A 24 -7.77 -10.62 -5.21
C ALA A 24 -7.33 -10.51 -3.74
N MET A 25 -6.02 -10.36 -3.47
CA MET A 25 -5.53 -10.25 -2.08
C MET A 25 -5.66 -8.84 -1.48
N HIS A 26 -5.76 -7.82 -2.34
CA HIS A 26 -5.80 -6.42 -1.91
C HIS A 26 -7.03 -5.70 -2.43
N SER A 27 -7.50 -4.70 -1.67
CA SER A 27 -8.59 -3.80 -2.10
C SER A 27 -8.26 -3.07 -3.39
N TRP A 28 -6.99 -2.75 -3.61
CA TRP A 28 -6.42 -2.36 -4.88
C TRP A 28 -5.22 -3.26 -5.18
N ASN A 29 -5.22 -3.92 -6.34
CA ASN A 29 -4.00 -4.58 -6.82
C ASN A 29 -3.02 -3.52 -7.33
N LEU A 30 -1.74 -3.89 -7.42
CA LEU A 30 -0.67 -2.97 -7.82
C LEU A 30 -0.93 -2.37 -9.21
N ASP A 31 -1.33 -3.21 -10.18
CA ASP A 31 -1.65 -2.78 -11.54
C ASP A 31 -2.75 -1.72 -11.60
N ALA A 32 -3.90 -1.90 -10.93
CA ALA A 32 -4.95 -0.90 -10.93
C ALA A 32 -4.51 0.39 -10.24
N SER A 33 -3.73 0.28 -9.15
CA SER A 33 -3.20 1.47 -8.48
C SER A 33 -2.29 2.29 -9.39
N LEU A 34 -1.37 1.64 -10.09
CA LEU A 34 -0.47 2.30 -11.03
C LEU A 34 -1.23 2.89 -12.23
N ARG A 35 -2.22 2.18 -12.77
CA ARG A 35 -3.08 2.70 -13.85
C ARG A 35 -3.85 3.93 -13.44
N TYR A 36 -4.43 3.93 -12.25
CA TYR A 36 -5.15 5.10 -11.74
C TYR A 36 -4.21 6.29 -11.53
N ILE A 37 -3.06 6.09 -10.89
CA ILE A 37 -2.06 7.14 -10.69
C ILE A 37 -1.60 7.72 -12.04
N ALA A 38 -1.35 6.86 -13.03
CA ALA A 38 -0.98 7.27 -14.38
C ALA A 38 -2.09 8.10 -15.05
N ALA A 39 -3.36 7.70 -14.91
CA ALA A 39 -4.50 8.42 -15.46
C ALA A 39 -4.70 9.81 -14.82
N GLN A 40 -4.34 9.98 -13.55
CA GLN A 40 -4.35 11.28 -12.88
C GLN A 40 -3.16 12.17 -13.25
N GLY A 41 -2.14 11.63 -13.92
CA GLY A 41 -0.90 12.33 -14.25
C GLY A 41 -0.03 12.66 -13.03
N ARG A 42 -0.41 12.19 -11.84
CA ARG A 42 0.29 12.41 -10.56
C ARG A 42 -0.16 11.40 -9.51
N GLY A 43 0.72 11.09 -8.58
CA GLY A 43 0.43 10.21 -7.45
C GLY A 43 1.68 9.53 -6.93
N VAL A 44 1.54 8.83 -5.81
CA VAL A 44 2.64 8.07 -5.21
C VAL A 44 2.19 6.65 -4.89
N ALA A 45 2.94 5.66 -5.36
CA ALA A 45 2.80 4.28 -4.95
C ALA A 45 4.01 3.91 -4.09
N VAL A 46 3.78 3.62 -2.81
CA VAL A 46 4.80 3.14 -1.88
C VAL A 46 4.66 1.62 -1.77
N LEU A 47 5.72 0.90 -2.10
CA LEU A 47 5.75 -0.56 -2.00
C LEU A 47 6.54 -0.93 -0.75
N LEU A 48 5.86 -1.51 0.24
CA LEU A 48 6.45 -1.89 1.50
C LEU A 48 6.52 -3.41 1.61
N ASN A 49 7.52 -3.86 2.37
CA ASN A 49 7.77 -5.27 2.68
C ASN A 49 8.45 -6.07 1.55
N CYS A 50 9.73 -5.75 1.30
CA CYS A 50 10.57 -6.40 0.27
C CYS A 50 11.33 -7.64 0.79
N GLY A 51 10.72 -8.43 1.68
CA GLY A 51 11.46 -9.38 2.53
C GLY A 51 11.17 -10.87 2.33
N GLU A 52 10.40 -11.26 1.31
CA GLU A 52 10.09 -12.68 1.09
C GLU A 52 11.34 -13.47 0.66
N THR A 53 11.59 -14.61 1.31
CA THR A 53 12.62 -15.55 0.86
C THR A 53 12.13 -16.36 -0.34
N GLY A 54 13.05 -16.91 -1.13
CA GLY A 54 12.69 -17.76 -2.27
C GLY A 54 11.85 -18.98 -1.88
N GLU A 55 12.09 -19.55 -0.69
CA GLU A 55 11.29 -20.65 -0.14
C GLU A 55 9.86 -20.21 0.15
N GLN A 56 9.66 -19.05 0.78
CA GLN A 56 8.34 -18.49 1.07
C GLN A 56 7.55 -18.17 -0.21
N LEU A 57 8.25 -17.71 -1.25
CA LEU A 57 7.63 -17.47 -2.56
C LEU A 57 7.17 -18.78 -3.20
N LEU A 58 8.00 -19.83 -3.17
CA LEU A 58 7.67 -21.15 -3.71
C LEU A 58 6.49 -21.78 -2.96
N GLU A 59 6.46 -21.71 -1.63
CA GLU A 59 5.34 -22.24 -0.84
C GLU A 59 4.01 -21.53 -1.17
N GLN A 60 4.05 -20.22 -1.42
CA GLN A 60 2.87 -19.46 -1.86
C GLN A 60 2.43 -19.86 -3.27
N PHE A 61 3.38 -20.05 -4.18
CA PHE A 61 3.11 -20.49 -5.55
C PHE A 61 2.49 -21.90 -5.58
N GLU A 62 2.98 -22.80 -4.73
CA GLU A 62 2.45 -24.16 -4.58
C GLU A 62 1.11 -24.22 -3.83
N GLY A 63 0.58 -23.08 -3.37
CA GLY A 63 -0.66 -23.01 -2.60
C GLY A 63 -0.58 -23.63 -1.20
N LYS A 64 0.64 -23.92 -0.73
CA LYS A 64 0.91 -24.55 0.57
C LYS A 64 1.02 -23.53 1.70
N ALA A 65 1.43 -22.30 1.38
CA ALA A 65 1.40 -21.17 2.29
C ALA A 65 0.24 -20.23 1.94
N ARG A 66 -0.52 -19.79 2.95
CA ARG A 66 -1.26 -18.52 2.84
C ARG A 66 -0.22 -17.43 2.62
N ALA A 67 -0.54 -16.39 1.84
CA ALA A 67 0.39 -15.30 1.57
C ALA A 67 1.09 -14.90 2.87
N ALA A 68 2.40 -15.14 2.93
CA ALA A 68 3.14 -15.36 4.18
C ALA A 68 3.17 -14.13 5.09
N GLN A 69 2.59 -13.02 4.63
CA GLN A 69 2.68 -11.71 5.23
C GLN A 69 1.38 -10.92 5.18
N ALA A 70 0.20 -11.55 4.93
CA ALA A 70 -1.03 -10.89 5.32
C ALA A 70 -0.92 -10.69 6.84
N PRO A 71 -0.82 -9.45 7.37
CA PRO A 71 -0.70 -9.25 8.81
C PRO A 71 -1.86 -10.01 9.44
N GLU A 72 -1.57 -10.86 10.44
CA GLU A 72 -2.61 -11.55 11.19
C GLU A 72 -3.71 -10.54 11.47
N ARG A 73 -4.95 -10.84 11.07
CA ARG A 73 -6.08 -9.90 11.18
C ARG A 73 -6.10 -9.31 12.59
N GLY A 74 -5.64 -8.06 12.75
CA GLY A 74 -5.56 -7.37 14.04
C GLY A 74 -4.16 -6.93 14.49
N ARG A 75 -3.06 -7.43 13.91
CA ARG A 75 -1.71 -6.93 14.21
C ARG A 75 -1.36 -5.76 13.29
N MET A 76 -1.66 -4.57 13.79
CA MET A 76 -1.27 -3.30 13.19
C MET A 76 0.23 -3.10 13.44
N ASP A 77 1.09 -3.39 12.47
CA ASP A 77 2.52 -3.08 12.62
C ASP A 77 2.73 -1.57 12.45
N LEU A 78 2.67 -0.87 13.57
CA LEU A 78 2.91 0.57 13.66
C LEU A 78 4.26 0.97 13.05
N ARG A 79 5.24 0.05 12.99
CA ARG A 79 6.56 0.33 12.39
C ARG A 79 6.44 0.52 10.89
N THR A 80 5.64 -0.30 10.20
CA THR A 80 5.48 -0.17 8.74
C THR A 80 4.76 1.11 8.36
N TYR A 81 3.76 1.54 9.15
CA TYR A 81 3.12 2.85 8.95
C TYR A 81 4.07 4.02 9.13
N GLY A 82 4.97 3.95 10.13
CA GLY A 82 5.98 4.98 10.34
C GLY A 82 6.94 5.11 9.16
N VAL A 83 7.41 3.98 8.62
CA VAL A 83 8.28 3.96 7.43
C VAL A 83 7.53 4.51 6.22
N GLY A 84 6.30 4.05 5.96
CA GLY A 84 5.48 4.57 4.86
C GLY A 84 5.25 6.08 4.98
N ALA A 85 4.96 6.58 6.17
CA ALA A 85 4.80 8.01 6.43
C ALA A 85 6.09 8.81 6.19
N GLN A 86 7.24 8.29 6.62
CA GLN A 86 8.54 8.94 6.39
C GLN A 86 8.86 9.03 4.89
N ILE A 87 8.66 7.94 4.15
CA ILE A 87 8.83 7.91 2.70
C ILE A 87 7.94 8.95 2.02
N LEU A 88 6.65 9.00 2.38
CA LEU A 88 5.71 9.95 1.78
C LEU A 88 6.14 11.39 2.00
N ARG A 89 6.60 11.72 3.22
CA ARG A 89 7.14 13.03 3.55
C ARG A 89 8.39 13.36 2.74
N GLU A 90 9.32 12.41 2.58
CA GLU A 90 10.56 12.60 1.81
C GLU A 90 10.30 12.84 0.32
N VAL A 91 9.26 12.21 -0.23
CA VAL A 91 8.80 12.44 -1.61
C VAL A 91 8.01 13.76 -1.76
N GLY A 92 7.77 14.48 -0.65
CA GLY A 92 7.14 15.80 -0.65
C GLY A 92 5.61 15.77 -0.57
N VAL A 93 5.02 14.63 -0.19
CA VAL A 93 3.57 14.54 0.07
C VAL A 93 3.26 15.24 1.40
N ALA A 94 2.26 16.12 1.40
CA ALA A 94 1.73 16.76 2.61
C ALA A 94 0.24 16.49 2.80
N ARG A 95 -0.55 16.53 1.72
CA ARG A 95 -1.99 16.22 1.68
C ARG A 95 -2.23 15.08 0.72
N MET A 96 -2.92 14.03 1.15
CA MET A 96 -3.14 12.84 0.33
C MET A 96 -4.53 12.22 0.45
N GLN A 97 -4.95 11.57 -0.63
CA GLN A 97 -6.10 10.66 -0.67
C GLN A 97 -5.60 9.22 -0.77
N LEU A 98 -5.97 8.38 0.19
CA LEU A 98 -5.50 7.00 0.24
C LEU A 98 -6.35 6.07 -0.61
N MET A 99 -5.71 5.32 -1.50
CA MET A 99 -6.38 4.33 -2.35
C MET A 99 -6.63 3.04 -1.58
N GLY A 100 -7.85 2.87 -1.08
CA GLY A 100 -8.23 1.76 -0.22
C GLY A 100 -9.49 2.01 0.60
N GLN A 101 -9.79 1.07 1.50
CA GLN A 101 -10.92 1.19 2.40
C GLN A 101 -10.57 2.07 3.61
N PRO A 102 -11.52 2.85 4.16
CA PRO A 102 -11.31 3.58 5.40
C PRO A 102 -10.93 2.64 6.55
N ARG A 103 -9.84 2.96 7.26
CA ARG A 103 -9.38 2.19 8.44
C ARG A 103 -9.01 3.13 9.57
N ARG A 104 -9.03 2.64 10.81
CA ARG A 104 -8.49 3.38 11.97
C ARG A 104 -6.97 3.48 11.80
N MET A 105 -6.49 4.70 11.59
CA MET A 105 -5.05 4.99 11.51
C MET A 105 -4.59 5.76 12.74
N PRO A 106 -3.33 5.58 13.20
CA PRO A 106 -2.71 6.50 14.13
C PRO A 106 -2.61 7.92 13.54
N SER A 107 -2.42 8.91 14.41
CA SER A 107 -2.29 10.31 13.99
C SER A 107 -1.09 10.49 13.04
N MET A 108 -1.35 11.01 11.84
CA MET A 108 -0.33 11.29 10.82
C MET A 108 0.26 12.70 10.95
N VAL A 109 -0.29 13.52 11.84
CA VAL A 109 0.13 14.91 12.07
C VAL A 109 1.60 15.00 12.49
N GLY A 110 2.07 14.03 13.30
CA GLY A 110 3.48 13.96 13.72
C GLY A 110 4.47 13.72 12.58
N TYR A 111 3.99 13.27 11.42
CA TYR A 111 4.78 13.10 10.20
C TYR A 111 4.62 14.26 9.22
N GLY A 112 3.82 15.29 9.54
CA GLY A 112 3.50 16.38 8.62
C GLY A 112 2.57 15.96 7.48
N LEU A 113 1.78 14.90 7.69
CA LEU A 113 0.90 14.32 6.67
C LEU A 113 -0.57 14.48 7.06
N GLU A 114 -1.38 14.87 6.09
CA GLU A 114 -2.83 15.03 6.21
C GLU A 114 -3.54 14.09 5.23
N ILE A 115 -4.42 13.24 5.77
CA ILE A 115 -5.29 12.38 4.95
C ILE A 115 -6.58 13.15 4.68
N THR A 116 -6.81 13.53 3.42
CA THR A 116 -7.99 14.30 3.02
C THR A 116 -9.16 13.41 2.61
N GLY A 117 -8.95 12.10 2.45
CA GLY A 117 -10.01 11.16 2.09
C GLY A 117 -9.49 9.81 1.62
N TYR A 118 -10.42 8.96 1.18
CA TYR A 118 -10.15 7.63 0.65
C TYR A 118 -10.73 7.48 -0.75
N ILE A 119 -10.01 6.78 -1.63
CA ILE A 119 -10.43 6.45 -2.99
C ILE A 119 -10.80 4.96 -3.01
N PRO A 120 -12.10 4.60 -3.04
CA PRO A 120 -12.53 3.21 -3.15
C PRO A 120 -12.23 2.65 -4.55
N LYS A 121 -12.06 1.33 -4.64
CA LYS A 121 -12.04 0.62 -5.93
C LYS A 121 -13.50 0.36 -6.33
N GLU A 122 -13.88 0.72 -7.55
CA GLU A 122 -15.16 0.34 -8.16
C GLU A 122 -15.24 -1.15 -8.50
#